data_AF-A0A2J6S6U8-F1
#
_entry.id   AF-A0A2J6S6U8-F1
#
_cell.length_a   1.000
_cell.length_b   1.000
_cell.length_c   1.000
_cell.angle_alpha   90.00
_cell.angle_beta   90.00
_cell.angle_gamma   90.00
#
_symmetry.space_group_name_H-M   'P 1'
#
loop_
_entity.id
_entity.type
_entity.pdbx_description
1 polymer ?
#
loop_
_entity_poly.entity_id
_entity_poly.type
_entity_poly.pdbx_seq_one_letter_code
_entity_poly.pdbx_strand_id
1 'polypeptide(L)'
;MASTRIFSMFNRNMSVRESFHESKYYLFSLMTWIPAVIFFNGNVGEVTWINGPSMYPYLNTSYNEDLKKDVCWISKWNPTRNLERGMLVSFQSPTNPEKLAVKRVIALEGDTVYTRAPCPIPTVQVPVNHVWVEGDNRDRSQDSNSYGPLPKNLIQGKLTYVLWPWKSSGPINWAQFKGKTRVLRGRRQDAPNWD
;
A
#
# COMPACT_ATOMS: atom_id res chain seq x y z
N MET A 1 -39.17 -38.46 -49.43
CA MET A 1 -37.95 -37.70 -49.06
C MET A 1 -38.19 -36.90 -47.77
N ALA A 2 -38.26 -37.53 -46.60
CA ALA A 2 -38.52 -36.78 -45.35
C ALA A 2 -38.07 -37.54 -44.07
N SER A 3 -36.86 -38.09 -44.01
CA SER A 3 -36.38 -38.76 -42.78
C SER A 3 -34.97 -38.38 -42.32
N THR A 4 -34.20 -37.62 -43.11
CA THR A 4 -32.80 -37.30 -42.79
C THR A 4 -32.59 -36.07 -41.89
N ARG A 5 -33.65 -35.33 -41.53
CA ARG A 5 -33.50 -34.08 -40.73
C ARG A 5 -33.65 -34.25 -39.22
N ILE A 6 -34.13 -35.39 -38.72
CA ILE A 6 -34.37 -35.59 -37.28
C ILE A 6 -33.08 -36.01 -36.54
N PHE A 7 -32.16 -36.70 -37.22
CA PHE A 7 -30.89 -37.13 -36.64
C PHE A 7 -29.85 -36.00 -36.47
N SER A 8 -29.99 -34.85 -37.16
CA SER A 8 -29.03 -33.74 -37.03
C SER A 8 -29.27 -32.84 -35.81
N MET A 9 -30.48 -32.86 -35.22
CA MET A 9 -30.78 -32.16 -33.97
C MET A 9 -30.32 -32.92 -32.73
N PHE A 10 -30.27 -34.26 -32.78
CA PHE A 10 -29.83 -35.07 -31.65
C PHE A 10 -28.32 -34.96 -31.38
N ASN A 11 -27.53 -34.61 -32.42
CA ASN A 11 -26.08 -34.40 -32.30
C ASN A 11 -25.68 -33.03 -31.71
N ARG A 12 -26.63 -32.09 -31.54
CA ARG A 12 -26.38 -30.80 -30.87
C ARG A 12 -26.40 -30.89 -29.34
N ASN A 13 -27.11 -31.87 -28.76
CA ASN A 13 -27.13 -32.06 -27.31
C ASN A 13 -25.85 -32.71 -26.76
N MET A 14 -25.09 -33.45 -27.59
CA MET A 14 -23.78 -34.00 -27.19
C MET A 14 -22.68 -32.93 -27.15
N SER A 15 -22.62 -32.01 -28.12
CA SER A 15 -21.61 -30.94 -28.10
C SER A 15 -21.84 -29.94 -26.97
N VAL A 16 -23.10 -29.73 -26.58
CA VAL A 16 -23.45 -28.93 -25.40
C VAL A 16 -22.97 -29.61 -24.12
N ARG A 17 -23.09 -30.93 -24.00
CA ARG A 17 -22.65 -31.70 -22.81
C ARG A 17 -21.12 -31.74 -22.66
N GLU A 18 -20.39 -31.85 -23.76
CA GLU A 18 -18.92 -31.73 -23.78
C GLU A 18 -18.46 -30.31 -23.46
N SER A 19 -19.10 -29.29 -24.06
CA SER A 19 -18.84 -27.87 -23.76
C SER A 19 -19.12 -27.52 -22.29
N PHE A 20 -20.16 -28.08 -21.68
CA PHE A 20 -20.42 -27.93 -20.24
C PHE A 20 -19.35 -28.61 -19.36
N HIS A 21 -18.76 -29.72 -19.81
CA HIS A 21 -17.72 -30.42 -19.05
C HIS A 21 -16.39 -29.67 -19.12
N GLU A 22 -16.01 -29.20 -20.31
CA GLU A 22 -14.87 -28.31 -20.52
C GLU A 22 -15.01 -27.03 -19.68
N SER A 23 -16.19 -26.39 -19.71
CA SER A 23 -16.47 -25.19 -18.90
C SER A 23 -16.29 -25.43 -17.40
N LYS A 24 -16.69 -26.60 -16.89
CA LYS A 24 -16.50 -26.97 -15.47
C LYS A 24 -15.02 -27.14 -15.12
N TYR A 25 -14.20 -27.70 -16.01
CA TYR A 25 -12.76 -27.82 -15.80
C TYR A 25 -12.06 -26.47 -15.75
N TYR A 26 -12.40 -25.54 -16.65
CA TYR A 26 -11.85 -24.17 -16.61
C TYR A 26 -12.25 -23.45 -15.32
N LEU A 27 -13.50 -23.56 -14.88
CA LEU A 27 -13.97 -22.96 -13.63
C LEU A 27 -13.26 -23.56 -12.40
N PHE A 28 -13.10 -24.89 -12.35
CA PHE A 28 -12.39 -25.55 -11.26
C PHE A 28 -10.91 -25.14 -11.23
N SER A 29 -10.26 -25.09 -12.40
CA SER A 29 -8.88 -24.61 -12.54
C SER A 29 -8.74 -23.17 -12.02
N LEU A 30 -9.63 -22.25 -12.42
CA LEU A 30 -9.63 -20.88 -11.90
C LEU A 30 -9.83 -20.82 -10.38
N MET A 31 -10.70 -21.66 -9.81
CA MET A 31 -10.89 -21.73 -8.35
C MET A 31 -9.62 -22.16 -7.62
N THR A 32 -8.84 -23.09 -8.17
CA THR A 32 -7.57 -23.53 -7.54
C THR A 32 -6.52 -22.41 -7.48
N TRP A 33 -6.58 -21.43 -8.38
CA TRP A 33 -5.68 -20.27 -8.36
C TRP A 33 -6.09 -19.20 -7.34
N ILE A 34 -7.33 -19.20 -6.81
CA ILE A 34 -7.81 -18.18 -5.87
C ILE A 34 -6.94 -18.11 -4.60
N PRO A 35 -6.65 -19.23 -3.88
CA PRO A 35 -5.77 -19.19 -2.71
C PRO A 35 -4.36 -18.70 -3.04
N ALA A 36 -3.83 -19.04 -4.22
CA ALA A 36 -2.52 -18.57 -4.66
C ALA A 36 -2.50 -17.05 -4.86
N VAL A 37 -3.55 -16.48 -5.46
CA VAL A 37 -3.70 -15.03 -5.62
C VAL A 37 -3.87 -14.33 -4.27
N ILE A 38 -4.67 -14.89 -3.35
CA ILE A 38 -4.82 -14.34 -1.99
C ILE A 38 -3.49 -14.36 -1.25
N PHE A 39 -2.76 -15.47 -1.31
CA PHE A 39 -1.43 -15.59 -0.71
C PHE A 39 -0.44 -14.58 -1.30
N PHE A 40 -0.45 -14.41 -2.62
CA PHE A 40 0.40 -13.46 -3.32
C PHE A 40 0.11 -12.01 -2.88
N ASN A 41 -1.17 -11.63 -2.84
CA ASN A 41 -1.60 -10.31 -2.38
C ASN A 41 -1.30 -10.08 -0.89
N GLY A 42 -1.28 -11.15 -0.08
CA GLY A 42 -0.95 -11.09 1.33
C GLY A 42 0.55 -10.92 1.61
N ASN A 43 1.41 -11.60 0.86
CA ASN A 43 2.84 -11.75 1.21
C ASN A 43 3.81 -11.06 0.25
N VAL A 44 3.46 -10.90 -1.03
CA VAL A 44 4.38 -10.41 -2.06
C VAL A 44 4.13 -8.94 -2.33
N GLY A 45 2.90 -8.60 -2.72
CA GLY A 45 2.54 -7.22 -2.99
C GLY A 45 1.09 -7.05 -3.40
N GLU A 46 0.61 -5.82 -3.29
CA GLU A 46 -0.77 -5.45 -3.56
C GLU A 46 -0.82 -4.17 -4.39
N VAL A 47 -1.83 -4.08 -5.25
CA VAL A 47 -2.16 -2.86 -5.97
C VAL A 47 -3.21 -2.10 -5.16
N THR A 48 -2.87 -0.89 -4.71
CA THR A 48 -3.76 -0.10 -3.84
C THR A 48 -4.09 1.25 -4.47
N TRP A 49 -5.36 1.65 -4.34
CA TRP A 49 -5.87 2.96 -4.72
C TRP A 49 -5.63 3.95 -3.60
N ILE A 50 -4.93 5.04 -3.90
CA ILE A 50 -4.68 6.08 -2.92
C ILE A 50 -5.89 7.00 -2.84
N ASN A 51 -6.62 6.87 -1.74
CA ASN A 51 -7.78 7.68 -1.45
C ASN A 51 -7.38 8.77 -0.44
N GLY A 52 -7.24 10.01 -0.90
CA GLY A 52 -7.16 11.19 -0.01
C GLY A 52 -6.01 12.15 -0.33
N PRO A 53 -6.00 13.32 0.36
CA PRO A 53 -5.07 14.42 0.09
C PRO A 53 -3.77 14.34 0.90
N SER A 54 -3.59 13.35 1.77
CA SER A 54 -2.53 13.42 2.79
C SER A 54 -1.10 13.28 2.25
N MET A 55 -0.94 12.68 1.07
CA MET A 55 0.33 12.56 0.36
C MET A 55 0.49 13.58 -0.77
N TYR A 56 -0.43 14.55 -0.87
CA TYR A 56 -0.29 15.69 -1.79
C TYR A 56 0.89 16.57 -1.35
N PRO A 57 1.72 17.10 -2.26
CA PRO A 57 1.60 17.05 -3.72
C PRO A 57 2.30 15.85 -4.37
N TYR A 58 2.98 14.98 -3.62
CA TYR A 58 3.79 13.92 -4.22
C TYR A 58 2.95 12.81 -4.87
N LEU A 59 1.92 12.35 -4.16
CA LEU A 59 0.89 11.48 -4.71
C LEU A 59 -0.40 12.27 -4.83
N ASN A 60 -1.20 11.91 -5.82
CA ASN A 60 -2.51 12.48 -6.11
C ASN A 60 -2.42 13.97 -6.47
N THR A 61 -1.52 14.32 -7.40
CA THR A 61 -1.24 15.69 -7.83
C THR A 61 -2.49 16.44 -8.31
N SER A 62 -3.44 15.71 -8.91
CA SER A 62 -4.66 16.27 -9.50
C SER A 62 -5.88 16.17 -8.57
N TYR A 63 -5.68 15.97 -7.26
CA TYR A 63 -6.78 15.77 -6.29
C TYR A 63 -7.88 16.85 -6.34
N ASN A 64 -7.52 18.10 -6.66
CA ASN A 64 -8.47 19.22 -6.74
C ASN A 64 -9.10 19.41 -8.12
N GLU A 65 -8.52 18.83 -9.17
CA GLU A 65 -8.88 19.09 -10.57
C GLU A 65 -9.60 17.90 -11.22
N ASP A 66 -9.16 16.67 -10.92
CA ASP A 66 -9.66 15.43 -11.50
C ASP A 66 -10.06 14.44 -10.40
N LEU A 67 -11.06 13.59 -10.69
CA LEU A 67 -11.43 12.44 -9.84
C LEU A 67 -10.47 11.24 -9.98
N LYS A 68 -9.35 11.42 -10.70
CA LYS A 68 -8.36 10.36 -10.92
C LYS A 68 -7.57 10.13 -9.64
N LYS A 69 -7.46 8.86 -9.28
CA LYS A 69 -6.71 8.41 -8.10
C LYS A 69 -5.46 7.68 -8.55
N ASP A 70 -4.37 7.96 -7.86
CA ASP A 70 -3.12 7.25 -8.10
C ASP A 70 -3.26 5.80 -7.65
N VAL A 71 -2.82 4.90 -8.53
CA VAL A 71 -2.72 3.47 -8.24
C VAL A 71 -1.25 3.18 -8.01
N CYS A 72 -0.94 2.66 -6.83
CA CYS A 72 0.44 2.34 -6.46
C CYS A 72 0.61 0.85 -6.20
N TRP A 73 1.81 0.38 -6.49
CA TRP A 73 2.28 -0.94 -6.11
C TRP A 73 2.90 -0.88 -4.72
N ILE A 74 2.40 -1.75 -3.85
CA ILE A 74 2.90 -1.95 -2.50
C ILE A 74 3.66 -3.27 -2.46
N SER A 75 4.96 -3.22 -2.21
CA SER A 75 5.75 -4.43 -1.93
C SER A 75 5.58 -4.81 -0.46
N LYS A 76 5.02 -5.98 -0.20
CA LYS A 76 4.86 -6.56 1.14
C LYS A 76 5.99 -7.51 1.52
N TRP A 77 6.94 -7.71 0.61
CA TRP A 77 8.12 -8.52 0.87
C TRP A 77 9.04 -7.83 1.88
N ASN A 78 9.18 -8.40 3.08
CA ASN A 78 10.03 -7.89 4.16
C ASN A 78 9.83 -6.38 4.44
N PRO A 79 8.63 -5.94 4.87
CA PRO A 79 8.26 -4.53 4.92
C PRO A 79 9.11 -3.71 5.88
N THR A 80 9.63 -4.34 6.94
CA THR A 80 10.39 -3.71 8.02
C THR A 80 11.89 -3.61 7.77
N ARG A 81 12.44 -4.41 6.86
CA ARG A 81 13.89 -4.43 6.56
C ARG A 81 14.26 -3.24 5.69
N ASN A 82 15.46 -2.68 5.84
CA ASN A 82 15.98 -1.60 4.97
C ASN A 82 14.98 -0.44 4.82
N LEU A 83 14.43 0.03 5.93
CA LEU A 83 13.64 1.27 5.95
C LEU A 83 14.60 2.45 5.95
N GLU A 84 14.42 3.34 4.99
CA GLU A 84 15.20 4.57 4.86
C GLU A 84 14.29 5.78 5.00
N ARG A 85 14.89 6.89 5.40
CA ARG A 85 14.20 8.18 5.46
C ARG A 85 13.77 8.58 4.04
N GLY A 86 12.55 9.09 3.93
CA GLY A 86 11.92 9.45 2.67
C GLY A 86 11.10 8.33 2.05
N MET A 87 11.27 7.05 2.44
CA MET A 87 10.46 5.95 1.90
C MET A 87 8.98 6.11 2.25
N LEU A 88 8.10 5.64 1.37
CA LEU A 88 6.66 5.59 1.62
C LEU A 88 6.27 4.20 2.11
N VAL A 89 5.47 4.16 3.15
CA VAL A 89 5.03 2.93 3.81
C VAL A 89 3.52 2.91 3.94
N SER A 90 2.95 1.72 3.79
CA SER A 90 1.55 1.45 4.13
C SER A 90 1.46 0.76 5.47
N PHE A 91 0.48 1.16 6.27
CA PHE A 91 0.20 0.58 7.57
C PHE A 91 -1.28 0.77 7.92
N GLN A 92 -1.77 0.00 8.86
CA GLN A 92 -3.12 0.20 9.40
C GLN A 92 -3.11 1.43 10.32
N SER A 93 -4.04 2.36 10.13
CA SER A 93 -4.08 3.57 10.95
C SER A 93 -4.42 3.23 12.41
N PRO A 94 -3.62 3.66 13.40
CA PRO A 94 -3.93 3.43 14.81
C PRO A 94 -5.27 4.04 15.24
N THR A 95 -5.66 5.15 14.62
CA THR A 95 -6.94 5.84 14.90
C THR A 95 -8.14 5.15 14.26
N ASN A 96 -7.93 4.43 13.16
CA ASN A 96 -8.99 3.68 12.49
C ASN A 96 -8.41 2.41 11.84
N PRO A 97 -8.48 1.25 12.54
CA PRO A 97 -7.88 0.00 12.08
C PRO A 97 -8.41 -0.52 10.74
N GLU A 98 -9.62 -0.13 10.33
CA GLU A 98 -10.21 -0.53 9.04
C GLU A 98 -9.56 0.19 7.85
N LYS A 99 -8.81 1.27 8.11
CA LYS A 99 -8.21 2.11 7.07
C LYS A 99 -6.71 1.87 6.95
N LEU A 100 -6.28 1.51 5.75
CA LEU A 100 -4.87 1.50 5.36
C LEU A 100 -4.44 2.94 5.03
N ALA A 101 -3.44 3.43 5.76
CA ALA A 101 -2.84 4.73 5.57
C ALA A 101 -1.49 4.59 4.85
N VAL A 102 -1.24 5.49 3.90
CA VAL A 102 0.07 5.65 3.27
C VAL A 102 0.69 6.93 3.78
N LYS A 103 1.90 6.84 4.35
CA LYS A 103 2.68 7.99 4.83
C LYS A 103 4.14 7.83 4.46
N ARG A 104 4.91 8.89 4.66
CA ARG A 104 6.35 8.90 4.44
C ARG A 104 7.10 8.74 5.74
N VAL A 105 8.12 7.89 5.75
CA VAL A 105 9.07 7.75 6.86
C VAL A 105 9.95 8.99 6.91
N ILE A 106 9.81 9.79 7.97
CA ILE A 106 10.63 10.99 8.18
C ILE A 106 11.85 10.68 9.04
N ALA A 107 11.67 9.85 10.06
CA ALA A 107 12.72 9.52 11.00
C ALA A 107 12.66 8.04 11.42
N LEU A 108 13.83 7.49 11.73
CA LEU A 108 14.02 6.11 12.15
C LEU A 108 14.37 6.07 13.64
N GLU A 109 14.41 4.86 14.21
CA GLU A 109 14.86 4.64 15.58
C GLU A 109 16.19 5.36 15.90
N GLY A 110 16.19 6.06 17.04
CA GLY A 110 17.31 6.87 17.52
C GLY A 110 17.28 8.33 17.04
N ASP A 111 16.54 8.65 15.98
CA ASP A 111 16.41 10.04 15.51
C ASP A 111 15.56 10.88 16.47
N THR A 112 15.89 12.16 16.59
CA THR A 112 15.09 13.14 17.34
C THR A 112 14.36 14.05 16.36
N VAL A 113 13.03 14.05 16.42
CA VAL A 113 12.15 14.80 15.55
C VAL A 113 11.59 16.01 16.29
N TYR A 114 11.59 17.17 15.64
CA TYR A 114 10.83 18.32 16.11
C TYR A 114 9.39 18.17 15.65
N THR A 115 8.49 18.01 16.61
CA THR A 115 7.08 17.77 16.33
C THR A 115 6.39 19.09 15.98
N ARG A 116 5.14 18.97 15.53
CA ARG A 116 4.22 20.07 15.29
C ARG A 116 2.91 19.82 16.03
N ALA A 117 2.11 20.87 16.16
CA ALA A 117 0.72 20.73 16.58
C ALA A 117 0.00 19.69 15.69
N PRO A 118 -0.81 18.78 16.26
CA PRO A 118 -1.37 18.81 17.62
C PRO A 118 -0.52 18.16 18.72
N CYS A 119 0.71 17.71 18.46
CA CYS A 119 1.55 17.07 19.47
C CYS A 119 1.89 18.07 20.60
N PRO A 120 1.67 17.73 21.89
CA PRO A 120 1.96 18.62 23.00
C PRO A 120 3.47 18.72 23.32
N ILE A 121 4.25 17.72 22.94
CA ILE A 121 5.68 17.62 23.23
C ILE A 121 6.45 18.17 22.04
N PRO A 122 7.36 19.15 22.19
CA PRO A 122 8.03 19.82 21.05
C PRO A 122 9.06 18.96 20.31
N THR A 123 9.64 17.98 20.99
CA THR A 123 10.65 17.08 20.43
C THR A 123 10.43 15.67 20.92
N VAL A 124 10.47 14.70 20.01
CA VAL A 124 10.32 13.28 20.33
C VAL A 124 11.51 12.52 19.75
N GLN A 125 12.16 11.73 20.59
CA GLN A 125 13.15 10.77 20.14
C GLN A 125 12.45 9.46 19.77
N VAL A 126 12.70 8.95 18.57
CA VAL A 126 12.04 7.74 18.08
C VAL A 126 12.64 6.52 18.77
N PRO A 127 11.83 5.69 19.46
CA PRO A 127 12.33 4.53 20.18
C PRO A 127 12.76 3.40 19.24
N VAL A 128 13.41 2.39 19.82
CA VAL A 128 13.79 1.16 19.10
C VAL A 128 12.56 0.51 18.48
N ASN A 129 12.73 -0.06 17.28
CA ASN A 129 11.66 -0.73 16.53
C ASN A 129 10.46 0.15 16.16
N HIS A 130 10.61 1.48 16.23
CA HIS A 130 9.60 2.41 15.78
C HIS A 130 10.12 3.29 14.63
N VAL A 131 9.19 3.97 13.98
CA VAL A 131 9.44 4.97 12.94
C VAL A 131 8.53 6.17 13.16
N TRP A 132 9.01 7.34 12.76
CA TRP A 132 8.17 8.54 12.67
C TRP A 132 7.73 8.73 11.24
N VAL A 133 6.42 8.81 11.01
CA VAL A 133 5.86 9.01 9.66
C VAL A 133 5.05 10.29 9.59
N GLU A 134 5.10 10.94 8.44
CA GLU A 134 4.31 12.14 8.16
C GLU A 134 3.70 12.06 6.77
N GLY A 135 2.56 12.74 6.59
CA GLY A 135 2.03 13.00 5.26
C GLY A 135 2.75 14.18 4.62
N ASP A 136 2.86 14.18 3.30
CA ASP A 136 3.43 15.31 2.56
C ASP A 136 2.53 16.56 2.69
N ASN A 137 1.22 16.38 2.87
CA ASN A 137 0.26 17.44 3.14
C ASN A 137 0.00 17.57 4.65
N ARG A 138 0.73 18.46 5.30
CA ARG A 138 0.68 18.67 6.76
C ARG A 138 -0.70 19.06 7.30
N ASP A 139 -1.46 19.84 6.54
CA ASP A 139 -2.74 20.39 6.99
C ASP A 139 -3.88 19.37 6.90
N ARG A 140 -3.75 18.38 6.02
CA ARG A 140 -4.76 17.34 5.79
C ARG A 140 -4.23 15.92 6.06
N SER A 141 -3.24 15.80 6.93
CA SER A 141 -2.64 14.53 7.31
C SER A 141 -2.80 14.28 8.81
N GLN A 142 -3.50 13.21 9.16
CA GLN A 142 -3.31 12.53 10.44
C GLN A 142 -2.07 11.66 10.34
N ASP A 143 -1.05 11.96 11.14
CA ASP A 143 0.25 11.30 11.11
C ASP A 143 0.87 11.17 12.51
N SER A 144 2.18 10.88 12.62
CA SER A 144 2.84 10.69 13.91
C SER A 144 2.74 11.89 14.84
N ASN A 145 2.47 13.10 14.35
CA ASN A 145 2.19 14.24 15.23
C ASN A 145 0.85 14.11 15.96
N SER A 146 -0.06 13.26 15.49
CA SER A 146 -1.36 13.01 16.11
C SER A 146 -1.36 11.78 17.03
N TYR A 147 -0.72 10.68 16.62
CA TYR A 147 -0.74 9.42 17.38
C TYR A 147 0.63 8.99 17.94
N GLY A 148 1.72 9.69 17.62
CA GLY A 148 3.07 9.36 18.07
C GLY A 148 3.88 8.47 17.11
N PRO A 149 5.03 7.93 17.56
CA PRO A 149 5.84 7.00 16.77
C PRO A 149 5.06 5.71 16.47
N LEU A 150 5.23 5.17 15.26
CA LEU A 150 4.60 3.92 14.86
C LEU A 150 5.55 2.74 15.06
N PRO A 151 5.08 1.63 15.61
CA PRO A 151 5.89 0.43 15.69
C PRO A 151 6.06 -0.15 14.27
N LYS A 152 7.28 -0.59 13.95
CA LYS A 152 7.65 -1.10 12.61
C LYS A 152 6.79 -2.29 12.18
N ASN A 153 6.32 -3.10 13.14
CA ASN A 153 5.46 -4.26 12.87
C ASN A 153 4.08 -3.90 12.30
N LEU A 154 3.61 -2.66 12.46
CA LEU A 154 2.34 -2.20 11.90
C LEU A 154 2.46 -1.89 10.39
N ILE A 155 3.70 -1.77 9.88
CA ILE A 155 3.98 -1.55 8.48
C ILE A 155 3.67 -2.82 7.69
N GLN A 156 2.70 -2.71 6.79
CA GLN A 156 2.27 -3.81 5.92
C GLN A 156 3.13 -3.90 4.65
N GLY A 157 3.64 -2.77 4.15
CA GLY A 157 4.38 -2.75 2.90
C GLY A 157 5.03 -1.42 2.59
N LYS A 158 5.85 -1.43 1.53
CA LYS A 158 6.55 -0.26 1.00
C LYS A 158 5.95 0.13 -0.35
N LEU A 159 5.71 1.41 -0.55
CA LEU A 159 5.33 1.95 -1.84
C LEU A 159 6.58 2.11 -2.71
N THR A 160 6.65 1.35 -3.81
CA THR A 160 7.83 1.36 -4.69
C THR A 160 7.56 1.88 -6.10
N TYR A 161 6.33 1.71 -6.61
CA TYR A 161 5.96 2.15 -7.97
C TYR A 161 4.59 2.81 -8.00
N VAL A 162 4.45 3.84 -8.83
CA VAL A 162 3.16 4.38 -9.28
C VAL A 162 2.82 3.69 -10.60
N LEU A 163 1.67 3.03 -10.65
CA LEU A 163 1.21 2.27 -11.82
C LEU A 163 0.29 3.10 -12.73
N TRP A 164 -0.51 3.99 -12.16
CA TRP A 164 -1.46 4.85 -12.87
C TRP A 164 -1.59 6.17 -12.08
N PRO A 165 -1.63 7.36 -12.73
CA PRO A 165 -1.75 7.64 -14.17
C PRO A 165 -0.49 7.36 -15.02
N TRP A 166 -0.62 6.93 -16.28
CA TRP A 166 0.45 6.54 -17.22
C TRP A 166 1.43 7.69 -17.47
N LYS A 167 0.97 8.94 -17.34
CA LYS A 167 1.82 10.13 -17.46
C LYS A 167 2.77 10.32 -16.28
N SER A 168 2.40 9.78 -15.11
CA SER A 168 3.14 9.88 -13.86
C SER A 168 3.54 8.50 -13.32
N SER A 169 3.45 7.45 -14.14
CA SER A 169 3.81 6.11 -13.74
C SER A 169 5.33 5.97 -13.74
N GLY A 170 5.85 5.20 -12.79
CA GLY A 170 7.28 5.05 -12.62
C GLY A 170 7.68 4.64 -11.21
N PRO A 171 8.99 4.39 -11.01
CA PRO A 171 9.53 4.12 -9.68
C PRO A 171 9.41 5.36 -8.81
N ILE A 172 9.04 5.15 -7.55
CA ILE A 172 8.99 6.19 -6.53
C ILE A 172 10.41 6.56 -6.15
N ASN A 173 10.82 7.80 -6.43
CA ASN A 173 12.12 8.31 -6.00
C ASN A 173 12.02 8.91 -4.59
N TRP A 174 12.25 8.07 -3.57
CA TRP A 174 12.26 8.53 -2.18
C TRP A 174 13.51 9.30 -1.78
N ALA A 175 14.65 9.05 -2.45
CA ALA A 175 15.94 9.65 -2.10
C ALA A 175 15.98 11.17 -2.35
N GLN A 176 15.19 11.66 -3.31
CA GLN A 176 15.09 13.10 -3.62
C GLN A 176 14.23 13.87 -2.62
N PHE A 177 13.54 13.19 -1.70
CA PHE A 177 12.66 13.84 -0.74
C PHE A 177 13.44 14.73 0.23
N LYS A 178 13.15 16.03 0.20
CA LYS A 178 13.62 17.00 1.19
C LYS A 178 12.49 17.32 2.16
N GLY A 179 12.48 16.62 3.29
CA GLY A 179 11.51 16.85 4.35
C GLY A 179 11.59 18.28 4.90
N LYS A 180 10.44 18.88 5.14
CA LYS A 180 10.33 20.18 5.83
C LYS A 180 10.51 20.05 7.35
N THR A 181 10.45 18.83 7.89
CA THR A 181 10.50 18.55 9.32
C THR A 181 11.96 18.46 9.75
N ARG A 182 12.31 19.18 10.82
CA ARG A 182 13.67 19.15 11.35
C ARG A 182 13.87 17.82 12.08
N VAL A 183 14.90 17.09 11.70
CA VAL A 183 15.27 15.80 12.31
C VAL A 183 16.76 15.84 12.64
N LEU A 184 17.10 15.58 13.89
CA LEU A 184 18.46 15.31 14.31
C LEU A 184 18.70 13.82 14.13
N ARG A 185 19.64 13.46 13.26
CA ARG A 185 19.95 12.06 12.95
C ARG A 185 20.69 11.43 14.14
N GLY A 186 20.10 10.42 14.74
CA GLY A 186 20.72 9.63 15.80
C GLY A 186 21.18 8.27 15.28
N ARG A 187 21.91 7.53 16.12
CA ARG A 187 22.18 6.11 15.86
C ARG A 187 21.17 5.27 16.61
N ARG A 188 20.93 4.06 16.10
CA ARG A 188 20.06 3.07 16.76
C ARG A 188 20.46 2.80 18.21
N GLN A 189 21.75 2.86 18.54
CA GLN A 189 22.27 2.63 19.89
C GLN A 189 21.83 3.73 20.88
N ASP A 190 21.55 4.92 20.37
CA ASP A 190 21.13 6.08 21.16
C ASP A 190 19.59 6.08 21.38
N ALA A 191 18.87 5.12 20.79
CA ALA A 191 17.43 5.07 20.82
C ALA A 191 16.91 4.62 22.21
N PRO A 192 15.88 5.28 22.75
CA PRO A 192 15.28 4.86 24.00
C PRO A 192 14.52 3.54 23.82
N ASN A 193 14.60 2.68 24.84
CA ASN A 193 13.70 1.54 24.97
C ASN A 193 12.42 2.02 25.63
N TRP A 194 11.35 2.12 24.86
CA TRP A 194 10.00 2.32 25.39
C TRP A 194 9.38 0.93 25.52
N ASP A 195 9.80 0.23 26.58
CA ASP A 195 9.20 -1.04 27.01
C ASP A 195 7.94 -0.76 27.87
#